data_AF-A0AAU8W054-F1
#
_entry.id   AF-A0AAU8W054-F1
#
_cell.length_a   1.000
_cell.length_b   1.000
_cell.length_c   1.000
_cell.angle_alpha   90.00
_cell.angle_beta   90.00
_cell.angle_gamma   90.00
#
_symmetry.space_group_name_H-M   'P 1'
#
loop_
_entity.id
_entity.type
_entity.pdbx_description
1 polymer ?
#
loop_
_entity_poly.entity_id
_entity_poly.type
_entity_poly.pdbx_seq_one_letter_code
_entity_poly.pdbx_strand_id
1 'polypeptide(L)' 'MTTKEAIRFASAVAAMKCTQPGGRAGIPNREQTESFLSLYA' A
#
# COMPACT_ATOMS: atom_id res chain seq x y z
N MET A 1 -11.66 10.74 2.28
CA MET A 1 -11.24 9.68 1.34
C MET A 1 -12.46 9.28 0.52
N THR A 2 -12.41 9.52 -0.77
CA THR A 2 -13.37 8.99 -1.73
C THR A 2 -13.17 7.48 -1.90
N THR A 3 -14.18 6.78 -2.42
CA THR A 3 -14.06 5.34 -2.72
C THR A 3 -12.87 5.05 -3.65
N LYS A 4 -12.59 5.93 -4.62
CA LYS A 4 -11.46 5.77 -5.56
C LYS A 4 -10.12 5.85 -4.83
N GLU A 5 -9.95 6.82 -3.93
CA GLU A 5 -8.75 6.94 -3.11
C GLU A 5 -8.58 5.73 -2.19
N ALA A 6 -9.68 5.22 -1.62
CA ALA A 6 -9.69 4.03 -0.78
C ALA A 6 -9.19 2.79 -1.51
N ILE A 7 -9.71 2.57 -2.71
CA ILE A 7 -9.32 1.45 -3.57
C ILE A 7 -7.83 1.57 -3.91
N ARG A 8 -7.37 2.75 -4.35
CA ARG A 8 -5.96 2.98 -4.70
C ARG A 8 -5.02 2.70 -3.53
N PHE A 9 -5.37 3.18 -2.33
CA PHE A 9 -4.59 2.95 -1.12
C PHE A 9 -4.56 1.47 -0.74
N ALA A 10 -5.71 0.79 -0.72
CA ALA A 10 -5.79 -0.63 -0.40
C ALA A 10 -5.00 -1.51 -1.38
N SER A 11 -5.06 -1.19 -2.68
CA SER A 11 -4.27 -1.87 -3.71
C SER A 11 -2.77 -1.67 -3.51
N ALA A 12 -2.32 -0.47 -3.15
CA ALA A 12 -0.92 -0.20 -2.83
C ALA A 12 -0.43 -1.01 -1.62
N VAL A 13 -1.22 -1.04 -0.53
CA VAL A 13 -0.91 -1.87 0.65
C VAL A 13 -0.77 -3.34 0.28
N ALA A 14 -1.70 -3.87 -0.52
CA ALA A 14 -1.68 -5.26 -0.95
C ALA A 14 -0.45 -5.58 -1.81
N ALA A 15 -0.10 -4.70 -2.76
CA ALA A 15 1.08 -4.84 -3.60
C ALA A 15 2.37 -4.89 -2.75
N MET A 16 2.53 -3.94 -1.82
CA MET A 16 3.68 -3.90 -0.92
C MET A 16 3.74 -5.13 0.01
N LYS A 17 2.61 -5.58 0.55
CA LYS A 17 2.57 -6.78 1.41
C LYS A 17 3.05 -8.05 0.72
N CYS A 18 2.91 -8.14 -0.59
CA CYS A 18 3.31 -9.32 -1.37
C CYS A 18 4.82 -9.38 -1.69
N THR A 19 5.60 -8.34 -1.37
CA THR A 19 7.04 -8.31 -1.66
C THR A 19 7.90 -9.02 -0.60
N GLN A 20 7.31 -9.43 0.52
CA GLN A 20 8.01 -10.09 1.63
C GLN A 20 7.29 -11.38 2.08
N PRO A 21 8.04 -12.50 2.26
CA PRO A 21 7.50 -13.70 2.88
C PRO A 21 6.98 -13.44 4.30
N GLY A 22 6.00 -14.24 4.73
CA GLY A 22 5.55 -14.22 6.13
C GLY A 22 4.27 -13.44 6.40
N GLY A 23 3.25 -13.56 5.54
CA GLY A 23 1.85 -13.20 5.83
C GLY A 23 1.62 -11.72 6.16
N ARG A 24 1.87 -11.34 7.43
CA ARG A 24 1.77 -9.96 7.94
C ARG A 24 3.11 -9.20 7.91
N ALA A 25 4.23 -9.89 7.71
CA ALA A 25 5.56 -9.31 7.81
C ALA A 25 5.82 -8.19 6.79
N GLY A 26 5.20 -8.27 5.60
CA GLY A 26 5.29 -7.22 4.57
C GLY A 26 4.25 -6.11 4.68
N ILE A 27 3.36 -6.09 5.69
CA ILE A 27 2.33 -5.05 5.79
C ILE A 27 3.01 -3.69 6.01
N PRO A 28 2.88 -2.74 5.06
CA PRO A 28 3.46 -1.42 5.22
C PRO A 28 2.68 -0.59 6.24
N ASN A 29 3.34 0.40 6.81
CA ASN A 29 2.66 1.47 7.53
C ASN A 29 2.08 2.51 6.54
N ARG A 30 1.35 3.49 7.08
CA ARG A 30 0.69 4.53 6.29
C ARG A 30 1.68 5.36 5.47
N GLU A 31 2.76 5.83 6.10
CA GLU A 31 3.77 6.69 5.48
C GLU A 31 4.48 5.99 4.31
N GLN A 32 4.80 4.70 4.47
CA GLN A 32 5.40 3.88 3.41
C GLN A 32 4.44 3.73 2.22
N THR A 33 3.15 3.57 2.47
CA THR A 33 2.12 3.46 1.41
C THR A 33 1.95 4.80 0.67
N GLU A 34 1.93 5.91 1.40
CA GLU A 34 1.84 7.26 0.80
C GLU A 34 3.10 7.58 -0.02
N SER A 35 4.29 7.18 0.48
CA SER A 35 5.56 7.30 -0.26
C SER A 35 5.59 6.44 -1.51
N PHE A 36 5.05 5.22 -1.47
CA PHE A 36 4.93 4.38 -2.66
C PHE A 36 3.99 5.00 -3.70
N LEU A 37 2.84 5.52 -3.27
CA LEU A 37 1.87 6.14 -4.16
C LEU A 37 2.38 7.42 -4.83
N SER A 38 3.24 8.19 -4.15
CA SER A 38 3.81 9.42 -4.72
C SER A 38 4.75 9.16 -5.90
N LEU A 39 5.31 7.94 -6.01
CA LEU A 39 6.14 7.53 -7.16
C LEU A 39 5.34 7.34 -8.46
N TYR A 40 4.03 7.20 -8.37
CA TYR A 40 3.14 6.87 -9.49
C TYR A 40 1.95 7.84 -9.59
N ALA A 41 2.11 9.05 -9.04
CA ALA A 41 1.06 10.07 -8.94
C ALA A 41 0.61 10.59 -10.31
#